data_AF-A0A699XNT3-F1
#
_entry.id   AF-A0A699XNT3-F1
#
_cell.length_a   1.000
_cell.length_b   1.000
_cell.length_c   1.000
_cell.angle_alpha   90.00
_cell.angle_beta   90.00
_cell.angle_gamma   90.00
#
_symmetry.space_group_name_H-M   'P 1'
#
loop_
_entity.id
_entity.type
_entity.pdbx_description
1 polymer ?
#
loop_
_entity_poly.entity_id
_entity_poly.type
_entity_poly.pdbx_seq_one_letter_code
_entity_poly.pdbx_strand_id
1 'polypeptide(L)'
;GLVDEDEIVLDEAALTLALLDHFGTDLTAYYDELEAIAARLVAVADGAAAAHEQAVALSMVFAEEFGFAGDTETYDDPANAD
;
A
#
# COMPACT_ATOMS: atom_id res chain seq x y z
N GLY A 1 12.65 9.58 -27.76
CA GLY A 1 11.74 10.20 -26.80
C GLY A 1 12.08 9.58 -25.47
N LEU A 2 12.63 10.38 -24.56
CA LEU A 2 12.90 9.95 -23.19
C LEU A 2 11.79 10.62 -22.40
N VAL A 3 10.92 9.81 -21.81
CA VAL A 3 10.00 10.27 -20.77
C VAL A 3 10.90 10.70 -19.60
N ASP A 4 10.66 11.88 -19.03
CA ASP A 4 11.40 12.30 -17.83
C ASP A 4 11.10 11.31 -16.70
N GLU A 5 12.12 10.87 -15.97
CA GLU A 5 11.95 9.86 -14.90
C GLU A 5 10.93 10.33 -13.84
N ASP A 6 10.79 11.63 -13.64
CA ASP A 6 9.82 12.25 -12.72
C ASP A 6 8.37 12.25 -13.26
N GLU A 7 8.15 11.99 -14.56
CA GLU A 7 6.80 11.80 -15.13
C GLU A 7 6.29 10.36 -14.96
N ILE A 8 7.14 9.43 -14.53
CA ILE A 8 6.76 8.04 -14.31
C ILE A 8 6.10 7.91 -12.94
N VAL A 9 4.79 7.67 -12.95
CA VAL A 9 4.02 7.26 -11.77
C VAL A 9 4.42 5.81 -11.45
N LEU A 10 5.47 5.66 -10.64
CA LEU A 10 6.22 4.40 -10.47
C LEU A 10 5.36 3.27 -9.90
N ASP A 11 4.47 3.59 -8.98
CA ASP A 11 3.48 2.69 -8.39
C ASP A 11 2.48 2.16 -9.42
N GLU A 12 1.91 3.03 -10.26
CA GLU A 12 1.01 2.59 -11.34
C GLU A 12 1.76 1.77 -12.42
N ALA A 13 3.00 2.15 -12.72
CA ALA A 13 3.83 1.42 -13.66
C ALA A 13 4.19 0.02 -13.14
N ALA A 14 4.59 -0.09 -11.88
CA ALA A 14 4.88 -1.36 -11.22
C ALA A 14 3.65 -2.28 -11.24
N LEU A 15 2.48 -1.74 -10.89
CA LEU A 15 1.24 -2.51 -10.90
C LEU A 15 0.85 -2.97 -12.32
N THR A 16 1.03 -2.11 -13.32
CA THR A 16 0.79 -2.47 -14.73
C THR A 16 1.71 -3.59 -15.20
N LEU A 17 2.97 -3.61 -14.73
CA LEU A 17 3.92 -4.69 -15.02
C LEU A 17 3.53 -5.98 -14.31
N ALA A 18 3.19 -5.94 -13.02
CA ALA A 18 2.75 -7.11 -12.25
C ALA A 18 1.49 -7.77 -12.85
N LEU A 19 0.56 -6.99 -13.42
CA LEU A 19 -0.62 -7.53 -14.10
C LEU A 19 -0.31 -8.44 -15.30
N LEU A 20 0.88 -8.31 -15.91
CA LEU A 20 1.30 -9.20 -17.00
C LEU A 20 1.48 -10.64 -16.50
N ASP A 21 1.95 -10.80 -15.26
CA ASP A 21 2.18 -12.10 -14.62
C ASP A 21 0.97 -12.58 -13.81
N HIS A 22 0.09 -11.65 -13.39
CA HIS A 22 -1.14 -11.92 -12.62
C HIS A 22 -2.42 -11.67 -13.44
N PHE A 23 -2.52 -12.28 -14.63
CA PHE A 23 -3.65 -12.04 -15.54
C PHE A 23 -5.00 -12.44 -14.92
N GLY A 24 -5.95 -11.51 -14.92
CA GLY A 24 -7.32 -11.72 -14.41
C GLY A 24 -7.51 -11.37 -12.93
N THR A 25 -6.48 -10.87 -12.25
CA THR A 25 -6.63 -10.28 -10.91
C THR A 25 -7.42 -8.98 -10.99
N ASP A 26 -8.49 -8.88 -10.21
CA ASP A 26 -9.27 -7.65 -10.09
C ASP A 26 -8.61 -6.72 -9.07
N LEU A 27 -8.02 -5.63 -9.57
CA LEU A 27 -7.39 -4.62 -8.73
C LEU A 27 -8.38 -3.66 -8.06
N THR A 28 -9.62 -3.62 -8.54
CA THR A 28 -10.65 -2.70 -8.02
C THR A 28 -10.86 -2.91 -6.53
N ALA A 29 -10.92 -4.16 -6.08
CA ALA A 29 -11.08 -4.50 -4.66
C ALA A 29 -9.91 -3.99 -3.80
N TYR A 30 -8.67 -4.07 -4.32
CA TYR A 30 -7.48 -3.58 -3.62
C TYR A 30 -7.46 -2.04 -3.56
N TYR A 31 -7.86 -1.36 -4.64
CA TYR A 31 -7.99 0.09 -4.63
C TYR A 31 -9.07 0.57 -3.66
N ASP A 32 -10.23 -0.08 -3.65
CA ASP A 32 -11.32 0.24 -2.72
C ASP A 32 -10.87 0.08 -1.26
N GLU A 33 -10.09 -0.96 -0.96
CA GLU A 33 -9.55 -1.21 0.37
C GLU A 33 -8.49 -0.17 0.77
N LEU A 34 -7.57 0.18 -0.14
CA LEU A 34 -6.57 1.24 0.08
C LEU A 34 -7.22 2.61 0.32
N GLU A 35 -8.26 2.94 -0.44
CA GLU A 35 -9.02 4.19 -0.26
C GLU A 35 -9.72 4.21 1.11
N ALA A 36 -10.29 3.09 1.54
CA ALA A 36 -10.91 2.96 2.86
C ALA A 36 -9.88 3.14 4.00
N ILE A 37 -8.70 2.54 3.87
CA ILE A 37 -7.59 2.70 4.82
C ILE A 37 -7.14 4.17 4.87
N ALA A 38 -6.96 4.81 3.70
CA ALA A 38 -6.53 6.21 3.62
C ALA A 38 -7.54 7.15 4.28
N ALA A 39 -8.83 6.99 3.98
CA ALA A 39 -9.91 7.76 4.60
C ALA A 39 -9.93 7.57 6.12
N ARG A 40 -9.68 6.35 6.60
CA ARG A 40 -9.63 6.07 8.03
C ARG A 40 -8.41 6.68 8.71
N LEU A 41 -7.24 6.62 8.07
CA LEU A 41 -6.01 7.26 8.57
C LEU A 41 -6.18 8.77 8.71
N VAL A 42 -6.83 9.44 7.74
CA VAL A 42 -7.13 10.87 7.84
C VAL A 42 -7.98 11.17 9.08
N ALA A 43 -8.96 10.33 9.38
CA ALA A 43 -9.83 10.50 10.56
C ALA A 43 -9.14 10.17 11.90
N VAL A 44 -8.20 9.22 11.91
CA VAL A 44 -7.48 8.77 13.12
C VAL A 44 -6.30 9.66 13.45
N ALA A 45 -5.52 10.01 12.44
CA ALA A 45 -4.23 10.65 12.64
C ALA A 45 -4.35 12.09 13.14
N ASP A 46 -5.50 12.74 12.95
CA ASP A 46 -5.89 14.07 13.44
C ASP A 46 -4.71 15.00 13.83
N GLY A 47 -3.92 15.41 12.84
CA GLY A 47 -2.81 16.34 13.03
C GLY A 47 -1.46 15.72 13.44
N ALA A 48 -1.32 14.39 13.40
CA ALA A 48 -0.05 13.68 13.59
C ALA A 48 1.00 14.17 12.58
N ALA A 49 1.96 14.94 13.07
CA ALA A 49 3.02 15.54 12.26
C ALA A 49 4.37 14.85 12.51
N ALA A 50 4.55 14.21 13.66
CA ALA A 50 5.75 13.48 13.97
C ALA A 50 5.67 12.03 13.47
N ALA A 51 6.79 11.50 12.99
CA ALA A 51 6.87 10.15 12.43
C ALA A 51 6.35 9.05 13.41
N HIS A 52 6.58 9.22 14.71
CA HIS A 52 6.11 8.26 15.71
C HIS A 52 4.58 8.28 15.86
N GLU A 53 3.95 9.46 15.77
CA GLU A 53 2.49 9.61 15.85
C GLU A 53 1.82 8.97 14.63
N GLN A 54 2.40 9.19 13.44
CA GLN A 54 1.96 8.58 12.20
C GLN A 54 2.09 7.06 12.24
N ALA A 55 3.21 6.54 12.76
CA ALA A 55 3.40 5.09 12.91
C ALA A 55 2.38 4.46 13.85
N VAL A 56 2.01 5.12 14.95
CA VAL A 56 0.95 4.65 15.86
C VAL A 56 -0.40 4.63 15.14
N ALA A 57 -0.76 5.70 14.42
CA ALA A 57 -2.00 5.76 13.65
C ALA A 57 -2.05 4.66 12.59
N LEU A 58 -0.94 4.43 11.87
CA LEU A 58 -0.81 3.38 10.86
C LEU A 58 -1.02 2.00 11.49
N SER A 59 -0.32 1.70 12.59
CA SER A 59 -0.42 0.42 13.27
C SER A 59 -1.84 0.14 13.77
N MET A 60 -2.54 1.14 14.31
CA MET A 60 -3.91 0.95 14.80
C MET A 60 -4.87 0.68 13.65
N VAL A 61 -4.82 1.48 12.58
CA VAL A 61 -5.73 1.28 11.42
C VAL A 61 -5.47 -0.07 10.76
N PHE A 62 -4.21 -0.36 10.40
CA PHE A 62 -3.89 -1.59 9.70
C PHE A 62 -4.18 -2.83 10.54
N ALA A 63 -3.71 -2.89 11.80
CA ALA A 63 -3.81 -4.10 12.59
C ALA A 63 -5.16 -4.27 13.30
N GLU A 64 -5.71 -3.21 13.89
CA GLU A 64 -6.90 -3.34 14.74
C GLU A 64 -8.19 -3.22 13.94
N GLU A 65 -8.22 -2.38 12.90
CA GLU A 65 -9.44 -2.11 12.15
C GLU A 65 -9.55 -2.94 10.86
N PHE A 66 -8.44 -3.14 10.16
CA PHE A 66 -8.40 -3.89 8.90
C PHE A 66 -7.80 -5.30 9.06
N GLY A 67 -7.24 -5.63 10.23
CA GLY A 67 -6.77 -6.98 10.55
C GLY A 67 -5.47 -7.39 9.87
N PHE A 68 -4.72 -6.46 9.28
CA PHE A 68 -3.41 -6.73 8.71
C PHE A 68 -2.38 -6.98 9.81
N ALA A 69 -1.66 -8.09 9.69
CA ALA A 69 -0.46 -8.36 10.46
C ALA A 69 0.73 -8.41 9.52
N GLY A 70 1.88 -7.94 9.97
CA GLY A 70 3.12 -8.14 9.22
C GLY A 70 3.40 -9.64 9.09
N ASP A 71 3.73 -10.08 7.88
CA ASP A 71 4.20 -11.44 7.67
C ASP A 71 5.65 -11.54 8.15
N THR A 72 5.86 -12.21 9.29
CA THR A 72 7.20 -12.48 9.82
C THR A 72 7.75 -13.84 9.38
N GLU A 73 6.93 -14.68 8.77
CA GLU A 73 7.28 -16.04 8.38
C GLU A 73 7.87 -16.07 6.96
N THR A 74 7.29 -15.31 6.05
CA THR A 74 7.72 -15.26 4.65
C THR A 74 8.28 -13.90 4.22
N TYR A 75 8.55 -12.98 5.16
CA TYR A 75 9.05 -11.64 4.84
C TYR A 75 10.19 -11.62 3.80
N ASP A 76 11.17 -12.50 3.98
CA ASP A 76 12.35 -12.60 3.10
C ASP A 76 12.13 -13.52 1.88
N ASP A 77 10.91 -14.01 1.63
CA ASP A 77 10.60 -14.80 0.45
C ASP A 77 10.79 -13.93 -0.80
N PRO A 78 11.65 -14.34 -1.75
CA PRO A 78 11.85 -13.60 -2.99
C PRO A 78 10.56 -13.35 -3.78
N ALA A 79 9.52 -14.17 -3.60
CA ALA A 79 8.21 -13.97 -4.23
C ALA A 79 7.45 -12.73 -3.71
N ASN A 80 7.80 -12.20 -2.52
CA ASN A 80 7.22 -10.95 -2.01
C ASN A 80 7.87 -9.69 -2.62
N ALA A 81 8.88 -9.87 -3.47
CA ALA A 81 9.53 -8.80 -4.23
C ALA A 81 9.21 -8.85 -5.73
N ASP A 82 8.27 -9.72 -6.13
CA ASP A 82 7.73 -9.84 -7.49
C ASP A 82 6.81 -8.64 -7.82
#